data_AF-A0A960U5M4-F1
#
_entry.id   AF-A0A960U5M4-F1
#
_cell.length_a   1.000
_cell.length_b   1.000
_cell.length_c   1.000
_cell.angle_alpha   90.00
_cell.angle_beta   90.00
_cell.angle_gamma   90.00
#
_symmetry.space_group_name_H-M   'P 1'
#
loop_
_entity.id
_entity.type
_entity.pdbx_description
1 polymer ?
#
loop_
_entity_poly.entity_id
_entity_poly.type
_entity_poly.pdbx_seq_one_letter_code
_entity_poly.pdbx_strand_id
1 'polypeptide(L)'
;MDEEPEKRAISLHSLIKHLFTRNKNTTAVLNTKEKISIVGSSEKRLRPEVRAGLKENEIEATGPGHAEEKVIKKAEIEKLHPTEIGVSRPICLDCKSLILQKDIQTKTNFSGKKSKNRENEND
;
A
#
# COMPACT_ATOMS: atom_id res chain seq x y z
N MET A 1 12.21 -13.56 8.28
CA MET A 1 12.16 -12.17 7.78
C MET A 1 10.75 -11.73 8.07
N ASP A 2 10.55 -11.27 9.30
CA ASP A 2 9.24 -11.10 9.94
C ASP A 2 9.09 -9.61 10.29
N GLU A 3 9.41 -8.75 9.32
CA GLU A 3 9.25 -7.32 9.47
C GLU A 3 7.80 -6.98 9.14
N GLU A 4 7.06 -6.51 10.14
CA GLU A 4 5.65 -6.15 9.99
C GLU A 4 5.49 -5.13 8.84
N PRO A 5 4.61 -5.37 7.86
CA PRO A 5 4.51 -4.55 6.65
C PRO A 5 4.16 -3.09 6.99
N GLU A 6 3.47 -2.84 8.11
CA GLU A 6 3.17 -1.51 8.61
C GLU A 6 4.44 -0.73 9.00
N LYS A 7 5.32 -1.34 9.80
CA LYS A 7 6.59 -0.72 10.22
C LYS A 7 7.47 -0.41 9.01
N ARG A 8 7.47 -1.32 8.03
CA ARG A 8 8.17 -1.12 6.77
C ARG A 8 7.58 0.05 5.98
N ALA A 9 6.26 0.12 5.86
CA ALA A 9 5.57 1.21 5.18
C ALA A 9 5.89 2.57 5.83
N ILE A 10 5.86 2.66 7.16
CA ILE A 10 6.20 3.88 7.91
C ILE A 10 7.67 4.28 7.68
N SER A 11 8.58 3.32 7.69
CA SER A 11 10.00 3.57 7.45
C SER A 11 10.26 4.12 6.05
N LEU A 12 9.69 3.48 5.02
CA LEU A 12 9.77 3.96 3.64
C LEU A 12 9.10 5.32 3.45
N HIS A 13 7.97 5.54 4.10
CA HIS A 13 7.25 6.81 4.06
C HIS A 13 8.03 7.96 4.71
N SER A 14 8.85 7.65 5.71
CA SER A 14 9.69 8.63 6.41
C SER A 14 10.86 9.13 5.56
N LEU A 15 11.22 8.43 4.47
CA LEU A 15 12.23 8.87 3.51
C LEU A 15 11.78 10.08 2.66
N ILE A 16 10.47 10.37 2.61
CA ILE A 16 9.95 11.52 1.86
C ILE A 16 10.33 12.80 2.61
N LYS A 17 11.31 13.54 2.06
CA LYS A 17 11.83 14.78 2.68
C LYS A 17 10.78 15.89 2.82
N HIS A 18 9.89 16.01 1.83
CA HIS A 18 8.86 17.05 1.85
C HIS A 18 7.65 16.65 2.71
N LEU A 19 7.46 17.35 3.83
CA LEU A 19 6.34 17.14 4.76
C LEU A 19 4.97 17.23 4.09
N PHE A 20 4.78 18.20 3.18
CA PHE A 20 3.51 18.37 2.48
C PHE A 20 3.18 17.17 1.58
N THR A 21 4.18 16.69 0.85
CA THR A 21 4.09 15.48 0.04
C THR A 21 3.84 14.26 0.90
N ARG A 22 4.59 14.12 2.01
CA ARG A 22 4.43 13.02 2.96
C ARG A 22 3.00 12.95 3.50
N ASN A 23 2.42 14.10 3.87
CA ASN A 23 1.04 14.18 4.37
C ASN A 23 -0.05 13.96 3.30
N LYS A 24 0.27 14.11 2.01
CA LYS A 24 -0.67 13.85 0.92
C LYS A 24 -0.56 12.43 0.36
N ASN A 25 0.62 11.83 0.49
CA ASN A 25 0.88 10.49 0.00
C ASN A 25 0.55 9.45 1.07
N THR A 26 0.38 8.22 0.60
CA THR A 26 0.32 7.03 1.45
C THR A 26 1.29 6.03 0.84
N THR A 27 2.00 5.29 1.68
CA THR A 27 2.83 4.16 1.25
C THR A 27 2.19 2.88 1.78
N ALA A 28 2.05 1.88 0.92
CA ALA A 28 1.56 0.56 1.26
C ALA A 28 2.65 -0.47 1.00
N VAL A 29 2.74 -1.47 1.88
CA VAL A 29 3.61 -2.63 1.73
C VAL A 29 2.73 -3.87 1.89
N LEU A 30 2.84 -4.79 0.95
CA LEU A 30 2.11 -6.05 0.94
C LEU A 30 3.12 -7.18 0.95
N ASN A 31 3.09 -8.01 1.98
CA ASN A 31 3.87 -9.22 2.06
C ASN A 31 3.13 -10.38 1.41
N THR A 32 3.90 -11.30 0.85
CA THR A 32 3.40 -12.50 0.17
C THR A 32 4.02 -13.76 0.76
N LYS A 33 3.39 -14.92 0.54
CA LYS A 33 3.93 -16.22 0.99
C LYS A 33 5.29 -16.53 0.39
N GLU A 34 5.56 -16.00 -0.80
CA GLU A 34 6.82 -16.19 -1.52
C GLU A 34 7.99 -15.37 -0.94
N LYS A 35 7.78 -14.68 0.20
CA LYS A 35 8.76 -13.75 0.81
C LYS A 35 9.12 -12.57 -0.08
N ILE A 36 8.25 -12.26 -1.03
CA ILE A 36 8.34 -11.08 -1.88
C ILE A 36 7.40 -10.03 -1.31
N SER A 37 7.90 -8.80 -1.14
CA SER A 37 7.09 -7.69 -0.67
C SER A 37 6.77 -6.77 -1.85
N ILE A 38 5.57 -6.23 -1.90
CA ILE A 38 5.15 -5.30 -2.96
C ILE A 38 4.89 -3.95 -2.31
N VAL A 39 5.56 -2.92 -2.80
CA VAL A 39 5.49 -1.57 -2.26
C VAL A 39 4.75 -0.67 -3.24
N GLY A 40 3.71 0.00 -2.78
CA GLY A 40 2.90 0.92 -3.56
C GLY A 40 2.78 2.27 -2.89
N SER A 41 2.40 3.29 -3.67
CA SER A 41 2.05 4.60 -3.12
C SER A 41 0.73 5.10 -3.70
N SER A 42 0.13 6.08 -3.02
CA SER A 42 -1.07 6.76 -3.51
C SER A 42 -0.80 7.52 -4.83
N GLU A 43 0.45 7.92 -5.10
CA GLU A 43 0.86 8.46 -6.39
C GLU A 43 0.98 7.39 -7.49
N LYS A 44 1.00 7.79 -8.76
CA LYS A 44 1.10 6.86 -9.91
C LYS A 44 2.33 5.93 -9.85
N ARG A 45 3.43 6.40 -9.25
CA ARG A 45 4.68 5.66 -9.05
C ARG A 45 5.28 6.02 -7.70
N LEU A 46 6.14 5.14 -7.19
CA LEU A 46 6.98 5.47 -6.04
C LEU A 46 7.90 6.64 -6.36
N ARG A 47 8.08 7.50 -5.36
CA ARG A 47 9.07 8.58 -5.43
C ARG A 47 10.47 8.00 -5.47
N PRO A 48 11.43 8.69 -6.13
CA PRO A 48 12.79 8.19 -6.26
C PRO A 48 13.45 7.89 -4.90
N GLU A 49 13.17 8.70 -3.87
CA GLU A 49 13.67 8.50 -2.51
C GLU A 49 13.17 7.18 -1.89
N VAL A 50 11.89 6.85 -2.11
CA VAL A 50 11.29 5.61 -1.61
C VAL A 50 11.75 4.42 -2.44
N ARG A 51 11.83 4.58 -3.77
CA ARG A 51 12.30 3.53 -4.69
C ARG A 51 13.76 3.15 -4.41
N ALA A 52 14.62 4.14 -4.11
CA ALA A 52 16.01 3.89 -3.76
C ALA A 52 16.16 3.15 -2.40
N GLY A 53 15.14 3.22 -1.54
CA GLY A 53 15.09 2.50 -0.27
C GLY A 53 14.50 1.08 -0.35
N LEU A 54 14.10 0.62 -1.54
CA LEU A 54 13.59 -0.73 -1.75
C LEU A 54 14.72 -1.77 -1.63
N LYS A 55 14.39 -2.92 -1.04
CA LYS A 55 15.24 -4.10 -0.92
C LYS A 55 15.13 -4.96 -2.19
N GLU A 56 16.07 -5.90 -2.35
CA GLU A 56 16.11 -6.82 -3.51
C GLU A 56 14.84 -7.66 -3.68
N ASN A 57 14.14 -7.98 -2.59
CA ASN A 57 12.89 -8.75 -2.58
C ASN A 57 11.63 -7.85 -2.55
N GLU A 58 11.78 -6.56 -2.87
CA GLU A 58 10.67 -5.61 -2.93
C GLU A 58 10.35 -5.18 -4.37
N ILE A 59 9.11 -5.39 -4.78
CA ILE A 59 8.60 -5.03 -6.11
C ILE A 59 7.83 -3.71 -6.03
N GLU A 60 8.09 -2.77 -6.94
CA GLU A 60 7.27 -1.58 -7.03
C GLU A 60 5.92 -1.84 -7.71
N ALA A 61 4.85 -1.39 -7.05
CA ALA A 61 3.52 -1.31 -7.64
C ALA A 61 3.30 0.08 -8.24
N THR A 62 2.97 0.12 -9.53
CA THR A 62 2.68 1.34 -10.27
C THR A 62 1.30 1.24 -10.94
N GLY A 63 0.63 2.39 -11.11
CA GLY A 63 -0.68 2.43 -11.74
C GLY A 63 -1.64 3.45 -11.12
N PRO A 64 -2.89 3.49 -11.60
CA PRO A 64 -3.97 4.27 -10.99
C PRO A 64 -4.51 3.61 -9.71
N GLY A 65 -5.20 4.38 -8.86
CA GLY A 65 -5.85 3.89 -7.63
C GLY A 65 -5.14 4.26 -6.33
N HIS A 66 -5.63 3.72 -5.21
CA HIS A 66 -4.99 3.85 -3.90
C HIS A 66 -3.73 2.98 -3.79
N ALA A 67 -2.91 3.24 -2.76
CA ALA A 67 -1.69 2.47 -2.52
C ALA A 67 -2.01 0.98 -2.31
N GLU A 68 -3.05 0.69 -1.52
CA GLU A 68 -3.54 -0.66 -1.20
C GLU A 68 -4.01 -1.42 -2.45
N GLU A 69 -4.81 -0.77 -3.29
CA GLU A 69 -5.32 -1.38 -4.52
C GLU A 69 -4.18 -1.74 -5.48
N LYS A 70 -3.17 -0.88 -5.59
CA LYS A 70 -2.02 -1.11 -6.47
C LYS A 70 -1.20 -2.31 -6.04
N VAL A 71 -0.88 -2.43 -4.75
CA VAL A 71 -0.08 -3.55 -4.27
C VAL A 71 -0.82 -4.88 -4.43
N ILE A 72 -2.12 -4.90 -4.15
CA ILE A 72 -2.96 -6.10 -4.33
C ILE A 72 -3.02 -6.48 -5.82
N LYS A 73 -3.34 -5.52 -6.69
CA LYS A 73 -3.40 -5.77 -8.14
C LYS A 73 -2.06 -6.24 -8.70
N LYS A 74 -0.95 -5.66 -8.22
CA LYS A 74 0.39 -6.08 -8.63
C LYS A 74 0.69 -7.51 -8.16
N ALA A 75 0.28 -7.89 -6.94
CA ALA A 75 0.39 -9.29 -6.49
C ALA A 75 -0.37 -10.23 -7.42
N GLU A 76 -1.59 -9.88 -7.83
CA GLU A 76 -2.39 -10.70 -8.76
C GLU A 76 -1.73 -10.84 -10.13
N ILE A 77 -1.15 -9.77 -10.68
CA ILE A 77 -0.43 -9.79 -11.96
C ILE A 77 0.81 -10.68 -11.88
N GLU A 78 1.57 -10.55 -10.80
CA GLU A 78 2.78 -11.36 -10.55
C GLU A 78 2.45 -12.78 -10.04
N LYS A 79 1.15 -13.10 -9.87
CA LYS A 79 0.65 -14.37 -9.32
C LYS A 79 1.23 -14.71 -7.94
N LEU A 80 1.47 -13.69 -7.13
CA LEU A 80 1.95 -13.82 -5.76
C LEU A 80 0.77 -13.95 -4.80
N HIS A 81 0.96 -14.65 -3.68
CA HIS A 81 -0.06 -14.88 -2.67
C HIS A 81 0.05 -13.86 -1.54
N PRO A 82 -0.78 -12.80 -1.54
CA PRO A 82 -0.75 -11.82 -0.46
C PRO A 82 -1.14 -12.44 0.88
N THR A 83 -0.38 -12.15 1.92
CA THR A 83 -0.64 -12.62 3.29
C THR A 83 -1.03 -11.47 4.21
N GLU A 84 -0.23 -10.40 4.17
CA GLU A 84 -0.34 -9.29 5.09
C GLU A 84 -0.11 -7.97 4.37
N ILE A 85 -0.88 -6.96 4.70
CA ILE A 85 -0.72 -5.60 4.20
C ILE A 85 -0.54 -4.63 5.36
N GLY A 86 0.33 -3.65 5.15
CA GLY A 86 0.54 -2.55 6.08
C GLY A 86 0.69 -1.24 5.34
N VAL A 87 0.18 -0.16 5.93
CA VAL A 87 0.19 1.16 5.29
C VAL A 87 0.67 2.23 6.25
N SER A 88 1.26 3.29 5.72
CA SER A 88 1.79 4.39 6.53
C SER A 88 0.72 5.32 7.11
N ARG A 89 -0.52 5.20 6.64
CA ARG A 89 -1.67 6.06 6.98
C ARG A 89 -2.94 5.23 7.05
N PRO A 90 -3.97 5.64 7.79
CA PRO A 90 -5.10 4.77 8.05
C PRO A 90 -5.87 4.38 6.77
N ILE A 91 -6.23 3.10 6.67
CA ILE A 91 -6.86 2.47 5.50
C ILE A 91 -8.28 2.99 5.33
N CYS A 92 -8.69 3.34 4.10
CA CYS A 92 -10.07 3.78 3.84
C CYS A 92 -11.06 2.59 3.85
N LEU A 93 -12.36 2.85 4.01
CA LEU A 93 -13.37 1.80 4.10
C LEU A 93 -13.45 0.92 2.83
N ASP A 94 -13.31 1.51 1.65
CA ASP A 94 -13.28 0.77 0.38
C ASP A 94 -12.10 -0.21 0.32
N CYS A 95 -10.90 0.24 0.70
CA CYS A 95 -9.72 -0.63 0.73
C CYS A 95 -9.83 -1.70 1.83
N LYS A 96 -10.48 -1.39 2.96
CA LYS A 96 -10.78 -2.38 4.00
C LYS A 96 -11.62 -3.53 3.44
N SER A 97 -12.72 -3.23 2.74
CA SER A 97 -13.56 -4.27 2.14
C SER A 97 -12.78 -5.14 1.15
N LEU A 98 -11.92 -4.53 0.34
CA LEU A 98 -11.07 -5.26 -0.61
C LEU A 98 -10.08 -6.19 0.10
N ILE A 99 -9.42 -5.71 1.16
CA ILE A 99 -8.46 -6.48 1.97
C ILE A 99 -9.15 -7.69 2.62
N LEU A 100 -10.32 -7.47 3.23
CA LEU A 100 -11.11 -8.53 3.86
C LEU A 100 -11.62 -9.55 2.83
N GLN A 101 -12.08 -9.10 1.66
CA GLN A 101 -12.53 -9.99 0.60
C GLN A 101 -11.40 -10.89 0.07
N LYS A 102 -10.16 -10.38 0.08
CA LYS A 102 -8.97 -11.12 -0.37
C LYS A 102 -8.32 -11.95 0.76
N ASP A 103 -8.93 -12.00 1.94
CA ASP A 103 -8.42 -12.70 3.13
C ASP A 103 -7.00 -12.23 3.55
N ILE A 104 -6.70 -10.95 3.31
CA ILE A 104 -5.39 -10.36 3.62
C ILE A 104 -5.44 -9.80 5.04
N GLN A 105 -4.46 -10.14 5.87
CA GLN A 105 -4.39 -9.62 7.23
C GLN A 105 -3.81 -8.20 7.22
N THR A 106 -4.32 -7.32 8.10
CA THR A 106 -3.78 -5.98 8.30
C THR A 106 -3.79 -5.64 9.78
N LYS A 107 -2.69 -5.04 10.26
CA LYS A 107 -2.62 -4.46 11.61
C LYS A 107 -2.90 -2.96 11.63
N THR A 108 -2.95 -2.33 10.45
CA THR A 108 -3.12 -0.88 10.36
C THR A 108 -4.55 -0.44 10.63
N ASN A 109 -4.70 0.62 11.42
CA ASN A 109 -5.98 1.22 11.77
C ASN A 109 -6.76 1.69 10.54
N PHE A 110 -8.08 1.55 10.60
CA PHE A 110 -8.99 2.03 9.57
C PHE A 110 -9.39 3.49 9.82
N SER A 111 -9.40 4.31 8.77
CA SER A 111 -9.74 5.74 8.87
C SER A 111 -11.23 5.98 9.14
N GLY A 112 -12.10 4.98 8.95
CA GLY A 112 -13.56 5.11 9.03
C GLY A 112 -14.19 6.00 7.95
N LYS A 113 -13.38 6.51 7.00
CA LYS A 113 -13.81 7.39 5.90
C LYS A 113 -13.85 6.60 4.60
N LYS A 114 -14.93 6.79 3.81
CA LYS A 114 -15.01 6.30 2.43
C LYS A 114 -14.07 7.09 1.52
N SER A 115 -13.66 6.50 0.40
CA SER A 115 -12.82 7.23 -0.56
C SER A 115 -13.60 8.38 -1.20
N LYS A 116 -13.09 9.61 -1.04
CA LYS A 116 -13.71 10.87 -1.53
C LYS A 116 -13.88 10.93 -3.07
N ASN A 117 -13.31 9.98 -3.81
CA ASN A 117 -13.30 9.99 -5.28
C ASN A 117 -14.22 8.93 -5.92
N ARG A 118 -15.08 8.27 -5.14
CA ARG A 118 -16.14 7.36 -5.63
C ARG A 118 -17.55 7.92 -5.42
N GLU A 119 -17.69 9.15 -4.94
CA GLU A 119 -18.99 9.77 -4.60
C GLU A 119 -19.78 10.30 -5.82
N ASN A 120 -19.27 10.18 -7.05
CA ASN A 120 -20.01 10.55 -8.26
C ASN A 120 -20.05 9.37 -9.25
N GLU A 121 -20.78 8.30 -8.92
CA GLU A 121 -21.21 7.32 -9.94
C GLU A 121 -22.49 6.60 -9.50
N ASN A 122 -23.45 7.32 -8.92
CA ASN A 122 -24.84 6.89 -8.86
C ASN A 122 -25.77 8.11 -8.99
N ASP A 123 -26.54 8.07 -10.08
CA ASP A 123 -27.73 8.86 -10.46
C ASP A 123 -27.55 10.33 -10.88
#